data_AF-A0A913ZWY5-F1
#
_entry.id   AF-A0A913ZWY5-F1
#
_cell.length_a   1.000
_cell.length_b   1.000
_cell.length_c   1.000
_cell.angle_alpha   90.00
_cell.angle_beta   90.00
_cell.angle_gamma   90.00
#
_symmetry.space_group_name_H-M   'P 1'
#
loop_
_entity.id
_entity.type
_entity.pdbx_description
1 polymer ?
#
loop_
_entity_poly.entity_id
_entity_poly.type
_entity_poly.pdbx_seq_one_letter_code
_entity_poly.pdbx_strand_id
1 'polypeptide(L)'
;MTVGVFQTLLAVRPPGWLAWQDACYILLPDKMNWWQGEDVCDRPGSSLVVPDSQEEQDFIWREMKARIQAFGANISSDLELWIRCRDVDNKGALSCYGVDGDPDYKNWGHDEPNKFEHICVRMAEKFNGQWGDIL
;
A
#
# COMPACT_ATOMS: atom_id res chain seq x y z
N MET A 1 0.74 2.92 -8.82
CA MET A 1 1.92 3.48 -8.11
C MET A 1 2.17 2.62 -6.88
N THR A 2 3.23 2.88 -6.11
CA THR A 2 3.50 2.09 -4.91
C THR A 2 3.96 2.94 -3.73
N VAL A 3 3.80 2.41 -2.51
CA VAL A 3 4.26 3.02 -1.27
C VAL A 3 5.23 2.07 -0.58
N GLY A 4 6.48 2.51 -0.44
CA GLY A 4 7.46 1.82 0.40
C GLY A 4 7.31 2.26 1.85
N VAL A 5 7.45 1.32 2.78
CA VAL A 5 7.50 1.56 4.23
C VAL A 5 8.81 1.02 4.78
N PHE A 6 9.36 1.67 5.80
CA PHE A 6 10.44 1.13 6.63
C PHE A 6 10.23 1.53 8.09
N GLN A 7 10.47 0.59 9.02
CA GLN A 7 10.44 0.84 10.45
C GLN A 7 11.81 1.37 10.92
N THR A 8 11.78 2.33 11.83
CA THR A 8 12.99 2.96 12.35
C THR A 8 13.05 2.87 13.86
N LEU A 9 14.12 2.28 14.40
CA LEU A 9 14.42 2.35 15.83
C LEU A 9 14.93 3.74 16.26
N LEU A 10 15.26 4.60 15.29
CA LEU A 10 15.72 5.96 15.47
C LEU A 10 14.81 6.88 14.66
N ALA A 11 14.27 7.95 15.25
CA ALA A 11 13.35 8.91 14.62
C ALA A 11 13.97 9.77 13.49
N VAL A 12 14.91 9.23 12.72
CA VAL A 12 15.58 9.89 11.61
C VAL A 12 14.77 9.63 10.34
N ARG A 13 14.08 10.67 9.88
CA ARG A 13 13.34 10.68 8.63
C ARG A 13 14.27 11.06 7.47
N PRO A 14 14.58 10.15 6.52
CA PRO A 14 15.36 10.46 5.34
C PRO A 14 14.62 11.48 4.46
N PRO A 15 15.34 12.31 3.69
CA PRO A 15 14.72 13.28 2.78
C PRO A 15 13.72 12.62 1.83
N GLY A 16 12.55 13.22 1.67
CA GLY A 16 11.48 12.70 0.79
C GLY A 16 10.53 11.72 1.46
N TRP A 17 10.87 11.13 2.61
CA TRP A 17 9.98 10.24 3.35
C TRP A 17 9.02 11.01 4.27
N LEU A 18 7.85 10.43 4.54
CA LEU A 18 6.88 10.89 5.52
C LEU A 18 7.03 10.06 6.78
N ALA A 19 7.00 10.67 7.96
CA ALA A 19 7.06 9.93 9.21
C ALA A 19 5.65 9.79 9.79
N TRP A 20 5.32 8.61 10.29
CA TRP A 20 4.14 8.36 11.12
C TRP A 20 4.52 7.32 12.16
N GLN A 21 4.34 7.67 13.43
CA GLN A 21 4.82 6.88 14.57
C GLN A 21 6.30 6.48 14.41
N ASP A 22 6.61 5.19 14.47
CA ASP A 22 7.94 4.60 14.35
C ASP A 22 8.29 4.16 12.91
N ALA A 23 7.41 4.44 11.95
CA ALA A 23 7.57 4.11 10.55
C ALA A 23 7.74 5.34 9.65
N CYS A 24 8.31 5.11 8.48
CA CYS A 24 8.47 6.13 7.45
C CYS A 24 8.05 5.60 6.07
N TYR A 25 7.41 6.46 5.28
CA TYR A 25 6.71 6.10 4.04
C TYR A 25 7.19 6.94 2.85
N ILE A 26 7.37 6.32 1.69
CA ILE A 26 7.72 7.00 0.44
C ILE A 26 6.76 6.63 -0.66
N LEU A 27 6.30 7.66 -1.38
CA LEU A 27 5.60 7.48 -2.64
C LEU A 27 6.60 7.24 -3.76
N LEU A 28 6.41 6.16 -4.50
CA LEU A 28 7.05 5.94 -5.78
C LEU A 28 6.01 6.15 -6.89
N PRO A 29 6.04 7.31 -7.58
CA PRO A 29 4.96 7.74 -8.47
C PRO A 29 4.97 7.06 -9.83
N ASP A 30 5.97 6.24 -10.14
CA ASP A 30 5.99 5.49 -11.39
C ASP A 30 4.85 4.44 -11.41
N LYS A 31 4.21 4.31 -12.57
CA LYS A 31 3.20 3.27 -12.79
C LYS A 31 3.90 1.92 -12.92
N MET A 32 3.62 1.04 -11.98
CA MET A 32 4.20 -0.30 -11.86
C MET A 32 3.09 -1.31 -11.66
N ASN A 33 3.30 -2.56 -12.07
CA ASN A 33 2.49 -3.67 -11.60
C ASN A 33 2.87 -4.06 -10.16
N TRP A 34 2.09 -4.96 -9.54
CA TRP A 34 2.32 -5.37 -8.16
C TRP A 34 3.72 -5.93 -7.93
N TRP A 35 4.18 -6.82 -8.82
CA TRP A 35 5.51 -7.46 -8.73
C TRP A 35 6.66 -6.45 -8.78
N GLN A 36 6.56 -5.47 -9.66
CA GLN A 36 7.53 -4.38 -9.75
C GLN A 36 7.50 -3.48 -8.51
N GLY A 37 6.30 -3.22 -7.96
CA GLY A 37 6.16 -2.46 -6.73
C GLY A 37 6.76 -3.16 -5.52
N GLU A 38 6.57 -4.48 -5.44
CA GLU A 38 7.22 -5.34 -4.43
C GLU A 38 8.73 -5.31 -4.58
N ASP A 39 9.26 -5.59 -5.78
CA ASP A 39 10.70 -5.65 -6.05
C ASP A 39 11.42 -4.32 -5.75
N VAL A 40 10.83 -3.19 -6.11
CA VAL A 40 11.45 -1.87 -5.87
C VAL A 40 11.47 -1.51 -4.39
N CYS A 41 10.47 -1.93 -3.62
CA CYS A 41 10.35 -1.69 -2.19
C CYS A 41 11.09 -2.74 -1.34
N ASP A 42 11.37 -3.93 -1.87
CA ASP A 42 12.13 -5.00 -1.20
C ASP A 42 13.61 -4.66 -1.09
N ARG A 43 13.94 -3.84 -0.10
CA ARG A 43 15.30 -3.37 0.20
C ARG A 43 15.59 -3.65 1.68
N PRO A 44 16.86 -3.74 2.09
CA PRO A 44 17.19 -3.93 3.50
C PRO A 44 16.49 -2.91 4.40
N GLY A 45 15.57 -3.40 5.25
CA GLY A 45 14.78 -2.60 6.19
C GLY A 45 13.51 -1.96 5.62
N SER A 46 13.19 -2.13 4.34
CA SER A 46 11.99 -1.58 3.70
C SER A 46 11.18 -2.66 3.00
N SER A 47 9.87 -2.47 2.90
CA SER A 47 8.97 -3.32 2.15
C SER A 47 7.86 -2.52 1.50
N LEU A 48 7.09 -3.18 0.62
CA LEU A 48 5.80 -2.67 0.20
C LEU A 48 4.86 -2.57 1.43
N VAL A 49 4.04 -1.53 1.47
CA VAL A 49 3.21 -1.22 2.64
C VAL A 49 2.08 -2.23 2.86
N VAL A 50 1.77 -2.52 4.14
CA VAL A 50 0.50 -3.11 4.59
C VAL A 50 0.05 -2.32 5.80
N PRO A 51 -1.06 -1.58 5.72
CA PRO A 51 -1.60 -0.87 6.87
C PRO A 51 -2.03 -1.83 7.98
N ASP A 52 -1.71 -1.51 9.22
CA ASP A 52 -1.98 -2.31 10.43
C ASP A 52 -3.14 -1.79 11.29
N SER A 53 -3.63 -0.59 10.97
CA SER A 53 -4.64 0.13 11.73
C SER A 53 -5.39 1.13 10.85
N GLN A 54 -6.56 1.58 11.32
CA GLN A 54 -7.34 2.60 10.61
C GLN A 54 -6.59 3.93 10.54
N GLU A 55 -5.89 4.29 11.61
CA GLU A 55 -5.12 5.53 11.70
C GLU A 55 -3.94 5.53 10.73
N GLU A 56 -3.25 4.39 10.57
CA GLU A 56 -2.18 4.25 9.58
C GLU A 56 -2.72 4.32 8.15
N GLN A 57 -3.81 3.59 7.88
CA GLN A 57 -4.50 3.60 6.60
C GLN A 57 -4.91 5.01 6.17
N ASP A 58 -5.56 5.76 7.08
CA ASP A 58 -6.02 7.13 6.82
C ASP A 58 -4.84 8.08 6.58
N PHE A 59 -3.75 7.90 7.33
CA PHE A 59 -2.52 8.66 7.15
C PHE A 59 -1.91 8.41 5.77
N ILE A 60 -1.67 7.15 5.40
CA ILE A 60 -1.08 6.77 4.11
C ILE A 60 -1.94 7.32 2.98
N TRP A 61 -3.24 7.05 3.00
CA TRP A 61 -4.13 7.46 1.92
C TRP A 61 -4.13 8.98 1.72
N ARG A 62 -4.31 9.75 2.81
CA ARG A 62 -4.37 11.21 2.77
C ARG A 62 -3.08 11.82 2.22
N GLU A 63 -1.93 11.39 2.73
CA GLU A 63 -0.64 11.97 2.35
C GLU A 63 -0.23 11.59 0.92
N MET A 64 -0.44 10.33 0.52
CA MET A 64 -0.09 9.87 -0.83
C MET A 64 -1.00 10.52 -1.88
N LYS A 65 -2.30 10.65 -1.60
CA LYS A 65 -3.23 11.41 -2.43
C LYS A 65 -2.76 12.84 -2.65
N ALA A 66 -2.38 13.55 -1.58
CA ALA A 66 -1.89 14.92 -1.67
C ALA A 66 -0.59 15.02 -2.52
N ARG A 67 0.35 14.07 -2.36
CA ARG A 67 1.58 14.04 -3.16
C ARG A 67 1.31 13.76 -4.64
N ILE A 68 0.42 12.82 -4.94
CA ILE A 68 0.03 12.47 -6.32
C ILE A 68 -0.65 13.64 -7.01
N GLN A 69 -1.51 14.37 -6.30
CA GLN A 69 -2.13 15.61 -6.78
C GLN A 69 -1.10 16.69 -7.10
N ALA A 70 -0.08 16.85 -6.25
CA ALA A 70 1.01 17.80 -6.49
C ALA A 70 1.82 17.49 -7.75
N PHE A 71 1.84 16.23 -8.21
CA PHE A 71 2.45 15.82 -9.48
C PHE A 71 1.55 15.99 -10.71
N GLY A 72 0.33 16.52 -10.54
CA GLY A 72 -0.60 16.80 -11.65
C GLY A 72 -1.36 15.59 -12.17
N ALA A 73 -1.40 14.49 -11.42
CA ALA A 73 -2.16 13.30 -11.79
C ALA A 73 -3.68 13.51 -11.70
N ASN A 74 -4.45 12.81 -12.54
CA ASN A 74 -5.91 12.84 -12.44
C ASN A 74 -6.38 11.88 -11.34
N ILE A 75 -6.94 12.46 -10.27
CA ILE A 75 -7.31 11.74 -9.05
C ILE A 75 -8.31 10.60 -9.33
N SER A 76 -9.23 10.77 -10.29
CA SER A 76 -10.32 9.80 -10.49
C SER A 76 -9.90 8.49 -11.16
N SER A 77 -8.80 8.47 -11.91
CA SER A 77 -8.36 7.27 -12.65
C SER A 77 -6.96 6.79 -12.29
N ASP A 78 -6.10 7.64 -11.74
CA ASP A 78 -4.68 7.30 -11.50
C ASP A 78 -4.36 6.95 -10.05
N LEU A 79 -5.24 7.26 -9.10
CA LEU A 79 -4.93 7.09 -7.68
C LEU A 79 -5.13 5.64 -7.22
N GLU A 80 -4.11 4.82 -7.49
CA GLU A 80 -4.00 3.43 -7.08
C GLU A 80 -2.61 3.16 -6.45
N LEU A 81 -2.61 2.59 -5.25
CA LEU A 81 -1.41 2.24 -4.49
C LEU A 81 -1.41 0.76 -4.13
N TRP A 82 -0.38 0.03 -4.53
CA TRP A 82 -0.23 -1.38 -4.18
C TRP A 82 -0.05 -1.60 -2.68
N ILE A 83 -0.65 -2.67 -2.18
CA ILE A 83 -0.51 -3.18 -0.81
C ILE A 83 0.14 -4.56 -0.91
N ARG A 84 1.01 -4.89 0.06
CA ARG A 84 1.72 -6.17 0.10
C ARG A 84 0.85 -7.33 0.58
N CYS A 85 -0.28 -7.52 -0.09
CA CYS A 85 -1.16 -8.66 0.08
C CYS A 85 -1.37 -9.35 -1.26
N ARG A 86 -1.24 -10.69 -1.26
CA ARG A 86 -1.47 -11.53 -2.43
C ARG A 86 -2.07 -12.87 -2.06
N ASP A 87 -2.75 -13.53 -3.01
CA ASP A 87 -3.04 -14.95 -2.89
C ASP A 87 -1.75 -15.73 -3.20
N VAL A 88 -1.24 -16.49 -2.23
CA VAL A 88 0.02 -17.23 -2.37
C VAL A 88 -0.20 -18.59 -3.04
N ASP A 89 -1.39 -19.17 -2.87
CA ASP A 89 -1.70 -20.55 -3.22
C ASP A 89 -2.74 -20.70 -4.34
N ASN A 90 -3.31 -19.59 -4.85
CA ASN A 90 -4.49 -19.58 -5.72
C ASN A 90 -5.65 -20.39 -5.13
N LYS A 91 -5.82 -20.30 -3.81
CA LYS A 91 -6.87 -21.00 -3.06
C LYS A 91 -7.91 -20.02 -2.47
N GLY A 92 -7.80 -18.74 -2.81
CA GLY A 92 -8.60 -17.67 -2.20
C GLY A 92 -8.12 -17.26 -0.81
N ALA A 93 -6.95 -17.74 -0.36
CA ALA A 93 -6.35 -17.38 0.92
C ALA A 93 -5.35 -16.24 0.72
N LEU A 94 -5.81 -15.01 0.94
CA LEU A 94 -4.96 -13.83 0.89
C LEU A 94 -3.97 -13.85 2.07
N SER A 95 -2.69 -13.67 1.79
CA SER A 95 -1.67 -13.43 2.81
C SER A 95 -1.10 -12.03 2.63
N CYS A 96 -1.10 -11.26 3.73
CA CYS A 96 -0.45 -9.97 3.80
C CYS A 96 0.85 -10.10 4.60
N TYR A 97 1.92 -9.47 4.11
CA TYR A 97 3.21 -9.48 4.80
C TYR A 97 3.55 -8.07 5.26
N GLY A 98 2.92 -7.63 6.35
CA GLY A 98 3.28 -6.40 7.04
C GLY A 98 4.66 -6.51 7.70
N VAL A 99 5.13 -5.41 8.28
CA VAL A 99 6.47 -5.35 8.87
C VAL A 99 6.62 -6.34 10.03
N ASP A 100 5.56 -6.51 10.84
CA ASP A 100 5.51 -7.41 11.99
C ASP A 100 4.74 -8.72 11.74
N GLY A 101 4.45 -9.05 10.47
CA GLY A 101 3.67 -10.22 10.06
C GLY A 101 2.35 -9.87 9.38
N ASP A 102 1.40 -10.81 9.35
CA ASP A 102 0.07 -10.57 8.78
C ASP A 102 -0.81 -9.81 9.78
N PRO A 103 -1.19 -8.55 9.52
CA PRO A 103 -1.99 -7.78 10.47
C PRO A 103 -3.45 -8.25 10.46
N ASP A 104 -4.11 -8.29 11.62
CA ASP A 104 -5.55 -8.59 11.71
C ASP A 104 -6.42 -7.51 11.03
N TYR A 105 -5.92 -6.27 10.97
CA TYR A 105 -6.60 -5.17 10.34
C TYR A 105 -6.72 -5.37 8.83
N LYS A 106 -7.93 -5.15 8.30
CA LYS A 106 -8.24 -5.13 6.87
C LYS A 106 -9.23 -3.99 6.60
N ASN A 107 -9.00 -3.20 5.56
CA ASN A 107 -9.90 -2.12 5.15
C ASN A 107 -10.53 -2.39 3.79
N TRP A 108 -11.27 -3.49 3.66
CA TRP A 108 -11.90 -3.85 2.38
C TRP A 108 -12.96 -2.84 1.94
N GLY A 109 -12.98 -2.56 0.64
CA GLY A 109 -14.08 -1.88 -0.02
C GLY A 109 -15.35 -2.72 -0.03
N HIS A 110 -16.46 -2.10 -0.42
CA HIS A 110 -17.71 -2.83 -0.62
C HIS A 110 -17.53 -3.95 -1.65
N ASP A 111 -17.95 -5.17 -1.29
CA ASP A 111 -17.83 -6.38 -2.11
C ASP A 111 -16.38 -6.79 -2.45
N GLU A 112 -15.39 -6.43 -1.63
CA GLU A 112 -13.99 -6.83 -1.81
C GLU A 112 -13.51 -7.73 -0.65
N PRO A 113 -12.56 -8.66 -0.91
CA PRO A 113 -12.10 -9.10 -2.22
C PRO A 113 -13.19 -9.95 -2.93
N ASN A 114 -13.36 -9.78 -4.24
CA ASN A 114 -14.34 -10.55 -5.03
C ASN A 114 -13.74 -11.51 -6.05
N LYS A 115 -12.42 -11.49 -6.28
CA LYS A 115 -11.73 -12.47 -7.13
C LYS A 115 -11.17 -13.61 -6.29
N PHE A 116 -11.09 -14.79 -6.93
CA PHE A 116 -10.56 -16.01 -6.32
C PHE A 116 -9.25 -16.49 -6.98
N GLU A 117 -8.73 -15.76 -7.96
CA GLU A 117 -7.48 -16.09 -8.67
C GLU A 117 -6.64 -14.81 -8.87
N HIS A 118 -5.32 -14.92 -8.66
CA HIS A 118 -4.33 -13.85 -8.90
C HIS A 118 -4.59 -12.52 -8.17
N ILE A 119 -4.99 -12.59 -6.89
CA ILE A 119 -5.29 -11.41 -6.08
C ILE A 119 -4.01 -10.58 -5.85
N CYS A 120 -4.01 -9.35 -6.37
CA CYS A 120 -3.06 -8.29 -6.02
C CYS A 120 -3.86 -7.14 -5.42
N VAL A 121 -3.57 -6.77 -4.17
CA VAL A 121 -4.39 -5.81 -3.43
C VAL A 121 -3.86 -4.40 -3.58
N ARG A 122 -4.78 -3.43 -3.67
CA ARG A 122 -4.48 -2.00 -3.73
C ARG A 122 -5.50 -1.18 -2.96
N MET A 123 -5.08 -0.03 -2.46
CA MET A 123 -6.01 1.06 -2.10
C MET A 123 -6.21 1.97 -3.31
N ALA A 124 -7.46 2.36 -3.58
CA ALA A 124 -7.79 3.15 -4.78
C ALA A 124 -9.03 4.03 -4.62
N GLU A 125 -9.15 5.09 -5.42
CA GLU A 125 -10.34 5.98 -5.39
C GLU A 125 -11.63 5.27 -5.77
N LYS A 126 -11.57 4.29 -6.69
CA LYS A 126 -12.73 3.48 -7.03
C LYS A 126 -13.32 2.72 -5.83
N PHE A 127 -12.52 2.56 -4.78
CA PHE A 127 -12.88 1.94 -3.51
C PHE A 127 -12.97 2.97 -2.37
N ASN A 128 -13.07 4.26 -2.67
CA ASN A 128 -13.03 5.34 -1.68
C ASN A 128 -11.78 5.32 -0.77
N GLY A 129 -10.64 4.87 -1.31
CA GLY A 129 -9.39 4.70 -0.55
C GLY A 129 -9.32 3.40 0.25
N GLN A 130 -10.34 2.55 0.20
CA GLN A 130 -10.32 1.21 0.76
C GLN A 130 -9.60 0.22 -0.17
N TRP A 131 -9.40 -0.99 0.33
CA TRP A 131 -8.69 -2.07 -0.34
C TRP A 131 -9.60 -2.78 -1.32
N GLY A 132 -9.05 -3.19 -2.45
CA GLY A 132 -9.69 -4.15 -3.32
C GLY A 132 -8.69 -4.75 -4.28
N ASP A 133 -9.15 -5.73 -5.05
CA ASP A 133 -8.32 -6.43 -6.00
C ASP A 133 -8.35 -5.80 -7.41
N ILE A 134 -7.53 -6.35 -8.31
CA ILE A 134 -7.51 -5.97 -9.72
C ILE A 134 -8.72 -6.60 -10.41
N LEU A 135 -9.45 -5.80 -11.20
CA LEU A 135 -10.53 -6.28 -12.07
C LEU A 135 -10.02 -7.14 -13.22
#